data_AF-A0A4R8W2W6-F1
#
_entry.id   AF-A0A4R8W2W6-F1
#
_cell.length_a   1.000
_cell.length_b   1.000
_cell.length_c   1.000
_cell.angle_alpha   90.00
_cell.angle_beta   90.00
_cell.angle_gamma   90.00
#
_symmetry.space_group_name_H-M   'P 1'
#
loop_
_entity.id
_entity.type
_entity.pdbx_description
1 polymer ?
#
loop_
_entity_poly.entity_id
_entity_poly.type
_entity_poly.pdbx_seq_one_letter_code
_entity_poly.pdbx_strand_id
1 'polypeptide(L)'
;MPPAAPPRTPRIRGVPSLSERPLGDYCPHRRLSPRTTGDSMRTPSAGRLGLRAGAALALAGAMVVAPVALEAASAAWAVADTIPVGFNPFGVAVDEGTNTVYVAAGSPAAVSVIDAGVVAATIPLPSGATGVAVDPVTHTVYVTSNNRVSVIDGATDAVTGTIDLGFPADQVAVDPGTRAVYVTSPDSGTVTLVDGATESVTGSVTVGTNVKGVAVDTGSHAAYVTDADNATVTVLDGTSIVGTIPVGAFPYGVAVDSASHTVYVTNAGDNTVSVIDGSTGAVTATIAVGTAPYRVAVDPNRTVFVTNINGNTVSVIDAAANTVTATVPVPNAPYGVAVDPGTHRAYVGSTDGSTVTVLADLPAITSGPPSSGLVGSAYRFILTASGLFDPVFRIIGGSLPHGLILDSATGVIAGTPSAAGTSSVVISVADDDNTGGNPAATATYSIVIAPAAAPAQPGPAAPGVPAKPHLAPTGVDLGGAAMAAALILAGAALVWLRRPRRRLP
;
A
#
# COMPACT_ATOMS: atom_id res chain seq x y z
N MET A 1 4.72 78.18 55.88
CA MET A 1 3.48 77.48 55.50
C MET A 1 3.85 76.32 54.59
N PRO A 2 3.62 75.06 54.99
CA PRO A 2 3.90 73.90 54.14
C PRO A 2 2.79 73.73 53.07
N PRO A 3 3.10 73.21 51.87
CA PRO A 3 2.10 72.93 50.86
C PRO A 3 1.33 71.63 51.14
N ALA A 4 0.07 71.63 50.69
CA ALA A 4 -1.03 70.76 51.07
C ALA A 4 -0.90 69.28 50.64
N ALA A 5 -1.54 68.41 51.42
CA ALA A 5 -1.67 66.97 51.18
C ALA A 5 -2.57 66.66 49.96
N PRO A 6 -2.30 65.56 49.21
CA PRO A 6 -3.11 65.16 48.06
C PRO A 6 -4.42 64.47 48.47
N PRO A 7 -5.47 64.53 47.62
CA PRO A 7 -6.82 64.08 47.96
C PRO A 7 -6.99 62.55 47.92
N ARG A 8 -7.87 62.05 48.80
CA ARG A 8 -8.26 60.64 48.93
C ARG A 8 -9.09 60.17 47.73
N THR A 9 -8.71 59.03 47.15
CA THR A 9 -9.49 58.29 46.15
C THR A 9 -10.66 57.52 46.80
N PRO A 10 -11.85 57.47 46.15
CA PRO A 10 -12.98 56.70 46.66
C PRO A 10 -12.80 55.19 46.39
N ARG A 11 -13.07 54.38 47.42
CA ARG A 11 -13.19 52.91 47.32
C ARG A 11 -14.42 52.55 46.48
N ILE A 12 -14.21 51.89 45.34
CA ILE A 12 -15.27 51.17 44.62
C ILE A 12 -15.24 49.69 45.05
N ARG A 13 -16.45 49.16 45.31
CA ARG A 13 -16.77 47.80 45.73
C ARG A 13 -16.29 46.75 44.73
N GLY A 14 -16.01 45.56 45.28
CA GLY A 14 -15.41 44.41 44.61
C GLY A 14 -16.13 43.92 43.35
N VAL A 15 -15.29 43.47 42.42
CA VAL A 15 -15.64 42.65 41.26
C VAL A 15 -15.23 41.21 41.63
N PRO A 16 -16.11 40.20 41.49
CA PRO A 16 -15.70 38.82 41.75
C PRO A 16 -14.72 38.35 40.67
N SER A 17 -13.66 37.67 41.11
CA SER A 17 -12.67 36.99 40.29
C SER A 17 -13.31 35.98 39.32
N LEU A 18 -13.10 36.18 38.02
CA LEU A 18 -13.30 35.14 37.01
C LEU A 18 -12.14 34.15 37.13
N SER A 19 -12.45 33.04 37.80
CA SER A 19 -11.73 31.77 37.70
C SER A 19 -11.53 31.40 36.23
N GLU A 20 -10.28 31.06 35.92
CA GLU A 20 -9.84 30.39 34.70
C GLU A 20 -10.84 29.30 34.28
N ARG A 21 -11.30 29.36 33.03
CA ARG A 21 -12.02 28.28 32.37
C ARG A 21 -11.10 27.72 31.27
N PRO A 22 -10.76 26.43 31.29
CA PRO A 22 -10.04 25.82 30.17
C PRO A 22 -10.96 25.69 28.95
N LEU A 23 -10.32 25.77 27.78
CA LEU A 23 -10.86 25.79 26.43
C LEU A 23 -11.73 24.55 26.15
N GLY A 24 -12.89 24.79 25.53
CA GLY A 24 -13.91 23.79 25.24
C GLY A 24 -13.67 22.99 23.96
N ASP A 25 -13.93 21.69 24.08
CA ASP A 25 -14.79 20.87 23.23
C ASP A 25 -14.95 21.30 21.75
N TYR A 26 -14.15 20.70 20.87
CA TYR A 26 -14.47 20.54 19.45
C TYR A 26 -14.65 19.04 19.13
N CYS A 27 -15.87 18.53 19.31
CA CYS A 27 -16.35 17.29 18.71
C CYS A 27 -17.89 17.27 18.72
N PRO A 28 -18.60 17.31 17.57
CA PRO A 28 -20.04 17.10 17.58
C PRO A 28 -20.34 15.61 17.44
N HIS A 29 -20.43 14.89 18.56
CA HIS A 29 -21.17 13.64 18.60
C HIS A 29 -22.67 13.94 18.75
N ARG A 30 -23.44 13.83 17.66
CA ARG A 30 -24.90 13.77 17.74
C ARG A 30 -25.37 12.32 17.74
N ARG A 31 -25.44 11.72 18.93
CA ARG A 31 -26.22 10.48 19.16
C ARG A 31 -27.71 10.83 19.06
N LEU A 32 -28.36 10.35 18.01
CA LEU A 32 -29.82 10.34 17.93
C LEU A 32 -30.33 9.10 18.67
N SER A 33 -30.87 9.29 19.88
CA SER A 33 -31.71 8.30 20.55
C SER A 33 -33.17 8.49 20.10
N PRO A 34 -33.90 7.44 19.70
CA PRO A 34 -35.28 7.57 19.25
C PRO A 34 -36.24 7.70 20.44
N ARG A 35 -37.05 8.76 20.42
CA ARG A 35 -38.19 8.93 21.33
C ARG A 35 -39.38 8.11 20.81
N THR A 36 -39.87 7.25 21.69
CA THR A 36 -41.17 6.56 21.62
C THR A 36 -42.32 7.56 21.63
N THR A 37 -43.21 7.45 20.64
CA THR A 37 -44.64 7.77 20.78
C THR A 37 -45.40 6.82 19.88
N GLY A 38 -46.21 5.95 20.49
CA GLY A 38 -47.17 5.13 19.77
C GLY A 38 -48.36 5.96 19.31
N ASP A 39 -48.90 5.61 18.15
CA ASP A 39 -50.35 5.56 18.01
C ASP A 39 -50.74 4.53 16.93
N SER A 40 -51.91 3.97 17.15
CA SER A 40 -52.46 2.77 16.51
C SER A 40 -53.09 3.07 15.16
N MET A 41 -52.94 2.17 14.16
CA MET A 41 -54.06 1.48 13.50
C MET A 41 -53.73 0.89 12.11
N ARG A 42 -54.25 -0.33 11.92
CA ARG A 42 -54.77 -0.97 10.69
C ARG A 42 -53.77 -1.57 9.68
N THR A 43 -53.68 -2.90 9.76
CA THR A 43 -53.36 -3.82 8.66
C THR A 43 -54.48 -3.86 7.62
N PRO A 44 -54.17 -4.25 6.37
CA PRO A 44 -54.96 -5.32 5.78
C PRO A 44 -54.17 -6.38 5.00
N SER A 45 -54.62 -7.62 5.25
CA SER A 45 -54.82 -8.76 4.34
C SER A 45 -53.66 -9.34 3.50
N ALA A 46 -53.44 -10.62 3.79
CA ALA A 46 -52.75 -11.62 2.99
C ALA A 46 -53.40 -11.85 1.60
N GLY A 47 -52.57 -11.91 0.57
CA GLY A 47 -52.89 -12.44 -0.76
C GLY A 47 -52.14 -13.75 -1.01
N ARG A 48 -52.89 -14.86 -1.05
CA ARG A 48 -52.43 -16.20 -1.47
C ARG A 48 -52.00 -16.18 -2.94
N LEU A 49 -50.86 -16.79 -3.29
CA LEU A 49 -50.63 -17.27 -4.65
C LEU A 49 -49.97 -18.67 -4.66
N GLY A 50 -50.80 -19.64 -5.08
CA GLY A 50 -50.52 -20.89 -5.79
C GLY A 50 -49.19 -21.64 -5.58
N LEU A 51 -49.26 -22.73 -4.81
CA LEU A 51 -48.39 -23.90 -4.97
C LEU A 51 -48.80 -24.63 -6.27
N ARG A 52 -47.88 -24.80 -7.22
CA ARG A 52 -47.96 -25.86 -8.24
C ARG A 52 -46.69 -26.68 -8.19
N ALA A 53 -46.84 -27.92 -7.75
CA ALA A 53 -45.86 -28.98 -7.81
C ALA A 53 -45.59 -29.36 -9.28
N GLY A 54 -44.31 -29.40 -9.66
CA GLY A 54 -43.85 -29.85 -10.98
C GLY A 54 -42.53 -30.61 -10.81
N ALA A 55 -42.62 -31.93 -10.99
CA ALA A 55 -41.60 -32.97 -11.04
C ALA A 55 -40.11 -32.54 -11.09
N ALA A 56 -39.35 -32.96 -10.07
CA ALA A 56 -37.90 -33.04 -10.13
C ALA A 56 -37.47 -34.34 -10.84
N LEU A 57 -36.88 -34.20 -12.03
CA LEU A 57 -36.20 -35.28 -12.74
C LEU A 57 -34.73 -35.29 -12.28
N ALA A 58 -34.32 -36.33 -11.57
CA ALA A 58 -32.95 -36.48 -11.10
C ALA A 58 -32.01 -36.84 -12.27
N LEU A 59 -31.20 -35.89 -12.74
CA LEU A 59 -29.98 -36.19 -13.47
C LEU A 59 -28.81 -36.22 -12.50
N ALA A 60 -28.26 -37.41 -12.27
CA ALA A 60 -26.97 -37.60 -11.63
C ALA A 60 -25.87 -37.17 -12.62
N GLY A 61 -25.52 -35.88 -12.58
CA GLY A 61 -24.33 -35.34 -13.23
C GLY A 61 -23.17 -35.32 -12.23
N ALA A 62 -22.11 -36.08 -12.51
CA ALA A 62 -20.88 -36.07 -11.73
C ALA A 62 -20.29 -34.65 -11.68
N MET A 63 -20.38 -34.01 -10.51
CA MET A 63 -19.71 -32.75 -10.24
C MET A 63 -18.22 -33.04 -10.11
N VAL A 64 -17.47 -32.83 -11.18
CA VAL A 64 -16.01 -32.69 -11.11
C VAL A 64 -15.76 -31.43 -10.29
N VAL A 65 -15.43 -31.61 -9.01
CA VAL A 65 -14.87 -30.55 -8.18
C VAL A 65 -13.48 -30.29 -8.75
N ALA A 66 -13.36 -29.26 -9.60
CA ALA A 66 -12.06 -28.68 -9.90
C ALA A 66 -11.41 -28.28 -8.56
N PRO A 67 -10.14 -28.57 -8.31
CA PRO A 67 -9.48 -28.02 -7.15
C PRO A 67 -9.55 -26.50 -7.28
N VAL A 68 -10.18 -25.85 -6.29
CA VAL A 68 -10.04 -24.43 -6.05
C VAL A 68 -8.54 -24.16 -6.02
N ALA A 69 -8.04 -23.46 -7.04
CA ALA A 69 -6.69 -22.91 -6.98
C ALA A 69 -6.72 -21.95 -5.79
N LEU A 70 -6.04 -22.37 -4.73
CA LEU A 70 -5.81 -21.63 -3.50
C LEU A 70 -5.41 -20.20 -3.90
N GLU A 71 -6.22 -19.21 -3.54
CA GLU A 71 -5.94 -17.81 -3.81
C GLU A 71 -4.50 -17.52 -3.37
N ALA A 72 -3.70 -16.97 -4.28
CA ALA A 72 -2.38 -16.49 -3.97
C ALA A 72 -2.50 -15.56 -2.76
N ALA A 73 -1.77 -15.86 -1.68
CA ALA A 73 -1.77 -15.03 -0.48
C ALA A 73 -1.48 -13.59 -0.90
N SER A 74 -2.49 -12.71 -0.76
CA SER A 74 -2.36 -11.29 -1.01
C SER A 74 -1.35 -10.70 -0.03
N ALA A 75 -0.61 -9.68 -0.48
CA ALA A 75 0.33 -8.89 0.33
C ALA A 75 -0.15 -8.70 1.77
N ALA A 76 0.71 -9.01 2.74
CA ALA A 76 0.36 -9.08 4.14
C ALA A 76 0.72 -7.76 4.83
N TRP A 77 0.11 -6.67 4.35
CA TRP A 77 0.18 -5.38 5.04
C TRP A 77 -0.31 -5.55 6.47
N ALA A 78 0.55 -5.21 7.42
CA ALA A 78 0.28 -5.39 8.83
C ALA A 78 0.92 -4.27 9.66
N VAL A 79 0.50 -4.19 10.92
CA VAL A 79 1.18 -3.37 11.92
C VAL A 79 2.52 -4.04 12.23
N ALA A 80 3.61 -3.41 11.79
CA ALA A 80 4.97 -3.87 12.01
C ALA A 80 5.51 -3.39 13.36
N ASP A 81 5.13 -2.18 13.78
CA ASP A 81 5.59 -1.58 15.04
C ASP A 81 4.60 -0.54 15.58
N THR A 82 4.79 -0.13 16.83
CA THR A 82 4.03 0.94 17.50
C THR A 82 4.97 1.75 18.38
N ILE A 83 5.21 3.00 17.99
CA ILE A 83 6.21 3.88 18.60
C ILE A 83 5.51 4.87 19.55
N PRO A 84 5.84 4.90 20.86
CA PRO A 84 5.27 5.88 21.78
C PRO A 84 5.81 7.29 21.53
N VAL A 85 4.93 8.26 21.26
CA VAL A 85 5.31 9.65 20.90
C VAL A 85 4.63 10.72 21.76
N GLY A 86 3.76 10.33 22.71
CA GLY A 86 2.94 11.27 23.48
C GLY A 86 1.51 11.37 22.94
N PHE A 87 0.64 12.12 23.64
CA PHE A 87 -0.80 12.09 23.38
C PHE A 87 -1.19 12.92 22.15
N ASN A 88 -2.18 12.40 21.44
CA ASN A 88 -2.78 13.02 20.25
C ASN A 88 -1.74 13.30 19.14
N PRO A 89 -1.02 12.29 18.62
CA PRO A 89 -0.24 12.44 17.39
C PRO A 89 -1.18 12.71 16.20
N PHE A 90 -1.09 13.93 15.64
CA PHE A 90 -1.91 14.39 14.52
C PHE A 90 -1.18 14.21 13.19
N GLY A 91 -0.48 15.24 12.74
CA GLY A 91 0.30 15.23 11.50
C GLY A 91 1.57 14.40 11.64
N VAL A 92 1.93 13.71 10.57
CA VAL A 92 3.18 12.97 10.43
C VAL A 92 3.81 13.40 9.11
N ALA A 93 5.12 13.61 9.08
CA ALA A 93 5.89 13.84 7.86
C ALA A 93 7.22 13.09 7.94
N VAL A 94 7.76 12.71 6.78
CA VAL A 94 9.07 12.05 6.67
C VAL A 94 10.01 12.96 5.89
N ASP A 95 11.23 13.10 6.39
CA ASP A 95 12.33 13.64 5.63
C ASP A 95 12.99 12.52 4.83
N GLU A 96 12.73 12.48 3.53
CA GLU A 96 13.22 11.45 2.61
C GLU A 96 14.76 11.45 2.48
N GLY A 97 15.42 12.57 2.77
CA GLY A 97 16.88 12.66 2.68
C GLY A 97 17.61 12.07 3.89
N THR A 98 16.93 12.00 5.04
CA THR A 98 17.51 11.51 6.31
C THR A 98 16.78 10.31 6.89
N ASN A 99 15.66 9.89 6.32
CA ASN A 99 14.72 8.90 6.87
C ASN A 99 14.22 9.25 8.28
N THR A 100 14.21 10.54 8.63
CA THR A 100 13.71 11.02 9.91
C THR A 100 12.20 11.26 9.84
N VAL A 101 11.44 10.78 10.83
CA VAL A 101 9.99 10.99 10.90
C VAL A 101 9.66 12.01 11.97
N TYR A 102 8.90 13.05 11.59
CA TYR A 102 8.44 14.10 12.47
C TYR A 102 6.95 13.94 12.75
N VAL A 103 6.58 13.94 14.03
CA VAL A 103 5.20 13.71 14.47
C VAL A 103 4.74 14.89 15.31
N ALA A 104 3.76 15.63 14.80
CA ALA A 104 3.12 16.73 15.51
C ALA A 104 2.16 16.19 16.59
N ALA A 105 2.34 16.61 17.84
CA ALA A 105 1.51 16.20 18.96
C ALA A 105 0.78 17.38 19.62
N GLY A 106 -0.44 17.11 20.08
CA GLY A 106 -1.28 18.09 20.77
C GLY A 106 -0.97 18.26 22.26
N SER A 107 -0.52 17.20 22.95
CA SER A 107 -0.29 17.24 24.41
C SER A 107 0.81 16.26 24.90
N PRO A 108 1.92 16.75 25.51
CA PRO A 108 2.34 18.15 25.50
C PRO A 108 2.53 18.64 24.06
N ALA A 109 2.37 19.95 23.85
CA ALA A 109 2.63 20.58 22.57
C ALA A 109 4.08 20.34 22.16
N ALA A 110 4.31 19.44 21.20
CA ALA A 110 5.64 19.04 20.81
C ALA A 110 5.67 18.40 19.42
N VAL A 111 6.88 18.26 18.89
CA VAL A 111 7.19 17.38 17.76
C VAL A 111 8.05 16.24 18.27
N SER A 112 7.62 15.01 18.07
CA SER A 112 8.49 13.86 18.26
C SER A 112 9.29 13.60 16.99
N VAL A 113 10.60 13.48 17.15
CA VAL A 113 11.55 13.13 16.10
C VAL A 113 11.88 11.65 16.26
N ILE A 114 11.52 10.86 15.26
CA ILE A 114 11.77 9.42 15.23
C ILE A 114 12.87 9.16 14.23
N ASP A 115 13.93 8.52 14.69
CA ASP A 115 15.04 8.04 13.88
C ASP A 115 15.28 6.56 14.20
N ALA A 116 15.55 5.75 13.17
CA ALA A 116 15.76 4.32 13.28
C ALA A 116 14.68 3.57 14.10
N GLY A 117 13.42 4.02 14.04
CA GLY A 117 12.28 3.40 14.72
C GLY A 117 12.13 3.75 16.22
N VAL A 118 12.91 4.68 16.74
CA VAL A 118 12.81 5.15 18.13
C VAL A 118 12.70 6.67 18.21
N VAL A 119 12.07 7.19 19.27
CA VAL A 119 12.03 8.65 19.50
C VAL A 119 13.43 9.12 19.92
N ALA A 120 14.10 9.84 19.02
CA ALA A 120 15.43 10.41 19.22
C ALA A 120 15.37 11.74 19.98
N ALA A 121 14.35 12.56 19.68
CA ALA A 121 14.14 13.86 20.32
C ALA A 121 12.66 14.21 20.45
N THR A 122 12.36 15.11 21.39
CA THR A 122 11.03 15.72 21.54
C THR A 122 11.22 17.23 21.62
N ILE A 123 10.77 17.94 20.59
CA ILE A 123 10.93 19.38 20.43
C ILE A 123 9.70 20.08 21.00
N PRO A 124 9.82 20.86 22.10
CA PRO A 124 8.67 21.53 22.69
C PRO A 124 8.19 22.68 21.80
N LEU A 125 6.87 22.79 21.66
CA LEU A 125 6.21 23.87 20.92
C LEU A 125 5.39 24.76 21.86
N PRO A 126 5.17 26.04 21.47
CA PRO A 126 4.39 26.97 22.29
C PRO A 126 2.91 26.59 22.38
N SER A 127 2.40 25.81 21.43
CA SER A 127 1.00 25.35 21.39
C SER A 127 0.85 24.05 20.61
N GLY A 128 -0.28 23.36 20.84
CA GLY A 128 -0.57 22.06 20.22
C GLY A 128 -0.45 22.12 18.70
N ALA A 129 0.29 21.16 18.14
CA ALA A 129 0.56 21.08 16.71
C ALA A 129 -0.46 20.20 15.98
N THR A 130 -0.77 20.56 14.74
CA THR A 130 -1.81 19.88 13.93
C THR A 130 -1.24 19.27 12.65
N GLY A 131 -0.51 20.06 11.87
CA GLY A 131 0.13 19.66 10.63
C GLY A 131 1.65 19.81 10.68
N VAL A 132 2.34 19.00 9.90
CA VAL A 132 3.79 19.04 9.75
C VAL A 132 4.14 18.73 8.30
N ALA A 133 5.11 19.45 7.75
CA ALA A 133 5.70 19.18 6.45
C ALA A 133 7.21 19.42 6.52
N VAL A 134 7.96 18.72 5.67
CA VAL A 134 9.41 18.83 5.59
C VAL A 134 9.78 19.31 4.19
N ASP A 135 10.74 20.22 4.11
CA ASP A 135 11.50 20.47 2.89
C ASP A 135 12.68 19.48 2.81
N PRO A 136 12.62 18.43 1.98
CA PRO A 136 13.69 17.42 1.88
C PRO A 136 14.99 17.98 1.29
N VAL A 137 14.99 19.17 0.68
CA VAL A 137 16.21 19.78 0.12
C VAL A 137 16.99 20.52 1.20
N THR A 138 16.29 21.21 2.10
CA THR A 138 16.91 22.01 3.17
C THR A 138 16.87 21.32 4.53
N HIS A 139 16.15 20.20 4.66
CA HIS A 139 15.83 19.53 5.92
C HIS A 139 15.12 20.46 6.92
N THR A 140 14.35 21.44 6.41
CA THR A 140 13.59 22.36 7.25
C THR A 140 12.20 21.79 7.52
N VAL A 141 11.79 21.76 8.78
CA VAL A 141 10.49 21.25 9.20
C VAL A 141 9.57 22.40 9.57
N TYR A 142 8.40 22.44 8.94
CA TYR A 142 7.35 23.43 9.17
C TYR A 142 6.20 22.79 9.93
N VAL A 143 5.84 23.36 11.08
CA VAL A 143 4.81 22.79 11.96
C VAL A 143 3.74 23.82 12.26
N THR A 144 2.49 23.52 11.90
CA THR A 144 1.35 24.38 12.18
C THR A 144 0.87 24.18 13.62
N SER A 145 0.67 25.29 14.32
CA SER A 145 0.09 25.29 15.66
C SER A 145 -0.68 26.58 15.89
N ASN A 146 -1.93 26.48 16.35
CA ASN A 146 -2.85 27.61 16.48
C ASN A 146 -2.82 28.51 15.23
N ASN A 147 -2.32 29.75 15.32
CA ASN A 147 -2.28 30.73 14.24
C ASN A 147 -0.85 30.98 13.70
N ARG A 148 0.04 30.00 13.86
CA ARG A 148 1.47 30.12 13.59
C ARG A 148 2.03 28.88 12.88
N VAL A 149 3.15 29.09 12.20
CA VAL A 149 4.07 28.01 11.78
C VAL A 149 5.34 28.12 12.61
N SER A 150 5.74 27.05 13.29
CA SER A 150 7.09 26.94 13.87
C SER A 150 8.03 26.37 12.80
N VAL A 151 9.20 26.99 12.65
CA VAL A 151 10.25 26.53 11.73
C VAL A 151 11.32 25.85 12.56
N ILE A 152 11.67 24.62 12.17
CA ILE A 152 12.62 23.77 12.88
C ILE A 152 13.72 23.36 11.89
N ASP A 153 14.97 23.50 12.31
CA ASP A 153 16.13 22.95 11.60
C ASP A 153 16.22 21.45 11.89
N GLY A 154 16.02 20.61 10.86
CA GLY A 154 15.99 19.15 11.01
C GLY A 154 17.35 18.51 11.28
N ALA A 155 18.47 19.23 11.11
CA ALA A 155 19.80 18.73 11.47
C ALA A 155 20.11 18.94 12.96
N THR A 156 19.50 19.94 13.58
CA THR A 156 19.78 20.33 14.97
C THR A 156 18.60 20.16 15.93
N ASP A 157 17.41 19.83 15.40
CA ASP A 157 16.13 19.74 16.13
C ASP A 157 15.79 21.03 16.89
N ALA A 158 16.31 22.17 16.43
CA ALA A 158 16.11 23.47 17.06
C ALA A 158 15.00 24.25 16.35
N VAL A 159 14.10 24.86 17.13
CA VAL A 159 13.15 25.85 16.61
C VAL A 159 13.94 27.11 16.24
N THR A 160 14.06 27.41 14.95
CA THR A 160 14.80 28.56 14.41
C THR A 160 13.93 29.80 14.27
N GLY A 161 12.63 29.61 14.03
CA GLY A 161 11.73 30.69 13.67
C GLY A 161 10.27 30.42 14.02
N THR A 162 9.46 31.46 13.97
CA THR A 162 8.00 31.37 14.08
C THR A 162 7.35 32.40 13.18
N ILE A 163 6.40 31.95 12.37
CA ILE A 163 5.71 32.73 11.35
C ILE A 163 4.27 32.94 11.80
N ASP A 164 3.87 34.19 12.00
CA ASP A 164 2.50 34.57 12.36
C ASP A 164 1.60 34.62 11.12
N LEU A 165 0.53 33.82 11.10
CA LEU A 165 -0.39 33.74 9.95
C LEU A 165 -1.63 34.62 10.12
N GLY A 166 -1.95 35.01 11.35
CA GLY A 166 -3.14 35.81 11.68
C GLY A 166 -4.45 35.02 11.74
N PHE A 167 -4.50 33.81 11.20
CA PHE A 167 -5.65 32.89 11.25
C PHE A 167 -5.24 31.51 11.78
N PRO A 168 -6.16 30.73 12.36
CA PRO A 168 -5.89 29.34 12.72
C PRO A 168 -5.40 28.53 11.52
N ALA A 169 -4.35 27.73 11.71
CA ALA A 169 -3.74 26.87 10.71
C ALA A 169 -4.09 25.40 10.97
N ASP A 170 -4.24 24.63 9.90
CA ASP A 170 -4.45 23.17 9.97
C ASP A 170 -3.30 22.44 9.28
N GLN A 171 -3.26 22.40 7.95
CA GLN A 171 -2.25 21.68 7.19
C GLN A 171 -1.23 22.60 6.55
N VAL A 172 -0.05 22.04 6.31
CA VAL A 172 1.05 22.69 5.63
C VAL A 172 1.61 21.75 4.56
N ALA A 173 2.01 22.30 3.43
CA ALA A 173 2.74 21.60 2.39
C ALA A 173 3.85 22.50 1.85
N VAL A 174 4.93 21.89 1.37
CA VAL A 174 6.11 22.59 0.88
C VAL A 174 6.36 22.23 -0.58
N ASP A 175 6.73 23.22 -1.38
CA ASP A 175 7.33 23.06 -2.69
C ASP A 175 8.84 23.35 -2.59
N PRO A 176 9.71 22.33 -2.57
CA PRO A 176 11.15 22.54 -2.46
C PRO A 176 11.75 23.27 -3.67
N GLY A 177 11.16 23.13 -4.85
CA GLY A 177 11.66 23.72 -6.09
C GLY A 177 11.48 25.23 -6.13
N THR A 178 10.34 25.72 -5.64
CA THR A 178 10.03 27.16 -5.55
C THR A 178 10.26 27.76 -4.17
N ARG A 179 10.51 26.92 -3.16
CA ARG A 179 10.60 27.26 -1.73
C ARG A 179 9.31 27.87 -1.17
N ALA A 180 8.18 27.55 -1.80
CA ALA A 180 6.88 27.98 -1.34
C ALA A 180 6.37 27.05 -0.23
N VAL A 181 5.84 27.64 0.84
CA VAL A 181 5.16 26.92 1.90
C VAL A 181 3.70 27.35 1.91
N TYR A 182 2.80 26.40 1.68
CA TYR A 182 1.36 26.60 1.63
C TYR A 182 0.74 26.17 2.94
N VAL A 183 -0.04 27.05 3.57
CA VAL A 183 -0.70 26.75 4.85
C VAL A 183 -2.20 26.98 4.74
N THR A 184 -3.00 25.97 5.09
CA THR A 184 -4.46 26.07 5.09
C THR A 184 -4.99 26.63 6.40
N SER A 185 -5.98 27.51 6.30
CA SER A 185 -6.71 28.07 7.43
C SER A 185 -8.20 27.77 7.30
N PRO A 186 -8.71 26.71 7.96
CA PRO A 186 -10.04 26.16 7.68
C PRO A 186 -11.18 27.16 7.80
N ASP A 187 -11.27 27.84 8.95
CA ASP A 187 -12.41 28.70 9.28
C ASP A 187 -12.40 30.02 8.50
N SER A 188 -11.26 30.43 7.95
CA SER A 188 -11.16 31.60 7.07
C SER A 188 -11.30 31.23 5.59
N GLY A 189 -11.24 29.94 5.25
CA GLY A 189 -11.29 29.48 3.85
C GLY A 189 -10.08 29.89 3.01
N THR A 190 -8.95 30.22 3.67
CA THR A 190 -7.77 30.79 3.03
C THR A 190 -6.60 29.83 2.98
N VAL A 191 -5.77 29.99 1.95
CA VAL A 191 -4.40 29.46 1.90
C VAL A 191 -3.44 30.63 2.01
N THR A 192 -2.53 30.55 2.98
CA THR A 192 -1.45 31.52 3.17
C THR A 192 -0.19 30.97 2.49
N LEU A 193 0.45 31.80 1.69
CA LEU A 193 1.72 31.52 1.04
C LEU A 193 2.84 32.15 1.85
N VAL A 194 3.85 31.35 2.18
CA VAL A 194 5.05 31.74 2.89
C VAL A 194 6.26 31.45 2.02
N ASP A 195 7.20 32.39 1.98
CA ASP A 195 8.52 32.17 1.38
C ASP A 195 9.40 31.45 2.41
N GLY A 196 9.78 30.21 2.10
CA GLY A 196 10.58 29.36 2.98
C GLY A 196 12.02 29.84 3.19
N ALA A 197 12.56 30.67 2.30
CA ALA A 197 13.91 31.24 2.44
C ALA A 197 13.95 32.48 3.35
N THR A 198 12.89 33.29 3.33
CA THR A 198 12.78 34.49 4.16
C THR A 198 11.91 34.31 5.41
N GLU A 199 11.25 33.16 5.53
CA GLU A 199 10.31 32.82 6.60
C GLU A 199 9.20 33.88 6.76
N SER A 200 8.71 34.41 5.64
CA SER A 200 7.77 35.52 5.63
C SER A 200 6.54 35.24 4.78
N VAL A 201 5.39 35.75 5.22
CA VAL A 201 4.13 35.64 4.47
C VAL A 201 4.22 36.52 3.21
N THR A 202 4.09 35.90 2.03
CA THR A 202 4.14 36.59 0.73
C THR A 202 2.76 36.91 0.17
N GLY A 203 1.73 36.21 0.63
CA GLY A 203 0.35 36.49 0.25
C GLY A 203 -0.65 35.49 0.83
N SER A 204 -1.92 35.72 0.53
CA SER A 204 -2.98 34.77 0.83
C SER A 204 -4.05 34.79 -0.25
N VAL A 205 -4.75 33.68 -0.38
CA VAL A 205 -5.84 33.50 -1.35
C VAL A 205 -7.01 32.79 -0.67
N THR A 206 -8.23 33.29 -0.84
CA THR A 206 -9.45 32.59 -0.40
C THR A 206 -9.86 31.59 -1.46
N VAL A 207 -9.90 30.31 -1.10
CA VAL A 207 -10.17 29.21 -2.05
C VAL A 207 -11.44 28.43 -1.73
N GLY A 208 -12.10 28.75 -0.62
CA GLY A 208 -13.26 28.00 -0.16
C GLY A 208 -13.88 28.54 1.13
N THR A 209 -14.70 27.72 1.77
CA THR A 209 -15.33 28.05 3.07
C THR A 209 -14.91 27.12 4.21
N ASN A 210 -14.40 25.93 3.90
CA ASN A 210 -13.90 24.98 4.90
C ASN A 210 -12.71 24.19 4.32
N VAL A 211 -11.58 24.87 4.22
CA VAL A 211 -10.36 24.29 3.63
C VAL A 211 -9.68 23.33 4.60
N LYS A 212 -9.21 22.18 4.12
CA LYS A 212 -8.61 21.14 4.97
C LYS A 212 -7.18 20.79 4.54
N GLY A 213 -7.04 19.82 3.64
CA GLY A 213 -5.76 19.36 3.14
C GLY A 213 -5.17 20.29 2.09
N VAL A 214 -3.85 20.30 2.04
CA VAL A 214 -3.05 20.87 0.96
C VAL A 214 -1.92 19.91 0.62
N ALA A 215 -1.62 19.74 -0.66
CA ALA A 215 -0.46 19.00 -1.15
C ALA A 215 0.08 19.67 -2.43
N VAL A 216 1.35 19.46 -2.72
CA VAL A 216 2.03 20.07 -3.87
C VAL A 216 2.48 18.97 -4.84
N ASP A 217 2.26 19.20 -6.13
CA ASP A 217 2.98 18.51 -7.20
C ASP A 217 4.33 19.20 -7.39
N THR A 218 5.42 18.56 -6.94
CA THR A 218 6.76 19.17 -6.99
C THR A 218 7.33 19.21 -8.40
N GLY A 219 6.77 18.43 -9.33
CA GLY A 219 7.16 18.44 -10.74
C GLY A 219 6.52 19.58 -11.53
N SER A 220 5.29 19.96 -11.19
CA SER A 220 4.56 21.05 -11.86
C SER A 220 4.46 22.35 -11.03
N HIS A 221 4.88 22.33 -9.77
CA HIS A 221 4.74 23.41 -8.78
C HIS A 221 3.29 23.82 -8.48
N ALA A 222 2.33 22.94 -8.77
CA ALA A 222 0.92 23.19 -8.51
C ALA A 222 0.54 22.72 -7.10
N ALA A 223 -0.21 23.54 -6.36
CA ALA A 223 -0.80 23.18 -5.08
C ALA A 223 -2.26 22.76 -5.24
N TYR A 224 -2.67 21.69 -4.57
CA TYR A 224 -4.04 21.17 -4.55
C TYR A 224 -4.62 21.32 -3.16
N VAL A 225 -5.78 21.96 -3.04
CA VAL A 225 -6.38 22.33 -1.75
C VAL A 225 -7.82 21.84 -1.71
N THR A 226 -8.16 21.03 -0.70
CA THR A 226 -9.52 20.50 -0.54
C THR A 226 -10.42 21.50 0.18
N ASP A 227 -11.63 21.72 -0.35
CA ASP A 227 -12.69 22.47 0.31
C ASP A 227 -13.87 21.55 0.66
N ALA A 228 -13.99 21.26 1.96
CA ALA A 228 -14.86 20.21 2.47
C ALA A 228 -16.35 20.50 2.23
N ASP A 229 -16.76 21.76 2.38
CA ASP A 229 -18.18 22.13 2.30
C ASP A 229 -18.69 22.19 0.86
N ASN A 230 -17.80 22.47 -0.09
CA ASN A 230 -18.15 22.63 -1.52
C ASN A 230 -17.87 21.37 -2.36
N ALA A 231 -17.28 20.32 -1.77
CA ALA A 231 -16.93 19.07 -2.48
C ALA A 231 -16.00 19.32 -3.69
N THR A 232 -14.98 20.16 -3.50
CA THR A 232 -14.04 20.55 -4.56
C THR A 232 -12.58 20.49 -4.11
N VAL A 233 -11.70 20.36 -5.10
CA VAL A 233 -10.28 20.67 -4.97
C VAL A 233 -9.94 21.89 -5.81
N THR A 234 -9.35 22.91 -5.19
CA THR A 234 -8.84 24.10 -5.86
C THR A 234 -7.37 23.90 -6.20
N VAL A 235 -6.99 24.21 -7.44
CA VAL A 235 -5.61 24.14 -7.93
C VAL A 235 -5.00 25.54 -7.94
N LEU A 236 -3.82 25.68 -7.34
CA LEU A 236 -3.10 26.93 -7.17
C LEU A 236 -1.74 26.89 -7.90
N ASP A 237 -1.41 28.01 -8.53
CA ASP A 237 -0.05 28.39 -8.96
C ASP A 237 0.38 29.61 -8.14
N GLY A 238 1.15 29.36 -7.07
CA GLY A 238 1.38 30.35 -6.02
C GLY A 238 0.06 30.79 -5.37
N THR A 239 -0.31 32.06 -5.51
CA THR A 239 -1.59 32.60 -5.03
C THR A 239 -2.69 32.65 -6.10
N SER A 240 -2.40 32.21 -7.33
CA SER A 240 -3.36 32.25 -8.44
C SER A 240 -4.18 30.97 -8.48
N ILE A 241 -5.51 31.09 -8.53
CA ILE A 241 -6.40 29.95 -8.77
C ILE A 241 -6.40 29.63 -10.26
N VAL A 242 -5.93 28.43 -10.61
CA VAL A 242 -5.82 27.97 -12.01
C VAL A 242 -6.87 26.91 -12.37
N GLY A 243 -7.54 26.33 -11.37
CA GLY A 243 -8.61 25.37 -11.60
C GLY A 243 -9.41 25.02 -10.36
N THR A 244 -10.60 24.48 -10.56
CA THR A 244 -11.44 23.90 -9.51
C THR A 244 -12.01 22.59 -10.02
N ILE A 245 -11.77 21.51 -9.28
CA ILE A 245 -12.08 20.14 -9.66
C ILE A 245 -13.17 19.61 -8.72
N PRO A 246 -14.35 19.21 -9.22
CA PRO A 246 -15.36 18.58 -8.39
C PRO A 246 -14.92 17.18 -7.97
N VAL A 247 -15.13 16.83 -6.70
CA VAL A 247 -14.83 15.52 -6.11
C VAL A 247 -16.03 15.02 -5.30
N GLY A 248 -15.83 14.01 -4.45
CA GLY A 248 -16.88 13.51 -3.56
C GLY A 248 -17.14 14.42 -2.37
N ALA A 249 -18.10 14.06 -1.53
CA ALA A 249 -18.52 14.83 -0.37
C ALA A 249 -17.48 14.85 0.75
N PHE A 250 -17.34 16.02 1.39
CA PHE A 250 -16.39 16.28 2.49
C PHE A 250 -14.95 15.85 2.17
N PRO A 251 -14.31 16.44 1.13
CA PRO A 251 -12.91 16.15 0.84
C PRO A 251 -12.02 16.70 1.96
N TYR A 252 -11.19 15.85 2.57
CA TYR A 252 -10.39 16.21 3.74
C TYR A 252 -8.87 16.14 3.52
N GLY A 253 -8.38 15.07 2.92
CA GLY A 253 -6.97 14.84 2.66
C GLY A 253 -6.69 14.85 1.17
N VAL A 254 -5.48 15.29 0.82
CA VAL A 254 -4.97 15.26 -0.55
C VAL A 254 -3.51 14.87 -0.53
N ALA A 255 -3.08 14.04 -1.47
CA ALA A 255 -1.68 13.67 -1.70
C ALA A 255 -1.41 13.61 -3.21
N VAL A 256 -0.16 13.83 -3.61
CA VAL A 256 0.25 13.88 -5.01
C VAL A 256 1.41 12.93 -5.25
N ASP A 257 1.26 12.05 -6.24
CA ASP A 257 2.40 11.37 -6.86
C ASP A 257 2.97 12.28 -7.94
N SER A 258 4.03 13.00 -7.59
CA SER A 258 4.66 13.99 -8.48
C SER A 258 5.38 13.34 -9.68
N ALA A 259 5.67 12.03 -9.64
CA ALA A 259 6.29 11.33 -10.76
C ALA A 259 5.29 11.03 -11.88
N SER A 260 4.02 10.81 -11.52
CA SER A 260 2.93 10.57 -12.47
C SER A 260 1.96 11.75 -12.64
N HIS A 261 2.15 12.82 -11.87
CA HIS A 261 1.19 13.94 -11.74
C HIS A 261 -0.21 13.46 -11.34
N THR A 262 -0.30 12.42 -10.51
CA THR A 262 -1.59 11.86 -10.06
C THR A 262 -1.94 12.38 -8.68
N VAL A 263 -3.16 12.87 -8.48
CA VAL A 263 -3.64 13.42 -7.20
C VAL A 263 -4.71 12.52 -6.60
N TYR A 264 -4.55 12.19 -5.32
CA TYR A 264 -5.48 11.37 -4.54
C TYR A 264 -6.18 12.23 -3.51
N VAL A 265 -7.51 12.16 -3.44
CA VAL A 265 -8.34 12.98 -2.56
C VAL A 265 -9.28 12.11 -1.76
N THR A 266 -9.24 12.18 -0.44
CA THR A 266 -10.16 11.43 0.44
C THR A 266 -11.49 12.15 0.58
N ASN A 267 -12.59 11.48 0.23
CA ASN A 267 -13.95 12.00 0.35
C ASN A 267 -14.63 11.37 1.57
N ALA A 268 -14.55 12.04 2.72
CA ALA A 268 -14.98 11.49 4.00
C ALA A 268 -16.49 11.18 4.04
N GLY A 269 -17.29 11.96 3.32
CA GLY A 269 -18.75 11.78 3.25
C GLY A 269 -19.19 10.56 2.47
N ASP A 270 -18.40 10.18 1.46
CA ASP A 270 -18.75 9.13 0.51
C ASP A 270 -18.03 7.80 0.79
N ASN A 271 -17.05 7.79 1.70
CA ASN A 271 -16.15 6.66 1.95
C ASN A 271 -15.37 6.25 0.68
N THR A 272 -14.89 7.25 -0.07
CA THR A 272 -14.15 7.03 -1.32
C THR A 272 -12.87 7.85 -1.38
N VAL A 273 -12.00 7.50 -2.34
CA VAL A 273 -10.89 8.33 -2.81
C VAL A 273 -11.12 8.68 -4.27
N SER A 274 -11.06 9.96 -4.61
CA SER A 274 -10.99 10.42 -6.00
C SER A 274 -9.54 10.37 -6.49
N VAL A 275 -9.32 9.82 -7.69
CA VAL A 275 -8.04 9.85 -8.39
C VAL A 275 -8.16 10.87 -9.51
N ILE A 276 -7.26 11.84 -9.57
CA ILE A 276 -7.29 12.96 -10.48
C ILE A 276 -6.01 12.95 -11.30
N ASP A 277 -6.13 13.09 -12.62
CA ASP A 277 -5.02 13.45 -13.50
C ASP A 277 -4.69 14.94 -13.28
N GLY A 278 -3.55 15.23 -12.66
CA GLY A 278 -3.10 16.58 -12.33
C GLY A 278 -2.75 17.43 -13.56
N SER A 279 -2.46 16.80 -14.70
CA SER A 279 -2.19 17.52 -15.95
C SER A 279 -3.48 18.02 -16.61
N THR A 280 -4.58 17.29 -16.49
CA THR A 280 -5.86 17.65 -17.12
C THR A 280 -6.93 18.13 -16.15
N GLY A 281 -6.74 17.92 -14.84
CA GLY A 281 -7.74 18.16 -13.81
C GLY A 281 -8.94 17.21 -13.85
N ALA A 282 -8.82 16.06 -14.51
CA ALA A 282 -9.93 15.12 -14.69
C ALA A 282 -9.93 14.06 -13.60
N VAL A 283 -11.07 13.76 -12.99
CA VAL A 283 -11.24 12.61 -12.10
C VAL A 283 -11.25 11.33 -12.95
N THR A 284 -10.21 10.51 -12.84
CA THR A 284 -10.01 9.29 -13.65
C THR A 284 -10.54 8.04 -12.97
N ALA A 285 -10.62 8.04 -11.64
CA ALA A 285 -11.20 6.93 -10.87
C ALA A 285 -11.82 7.42 -9.55
N THR A 286 -12.69 6.58 -8.99
CA THR A 286 -13.22 6.72 -7.64
C THR A 286 -13.14 5.37 -6.95
N ILE A 287 -12.37 5.28 -5.88
CA ILE A 287 -12.03 4.02 -5.20
C ILE A 287 -12.78 3.97 -3.88
N ALA A 288 -13.57 2.92 -3.66
CA ALA A 288 -14.22 2.70 -2.37
C ALA A 288 -13.19 2.28 -1.31
N VAL A 289 -13.24 2.88 -0.13
CA VAL A 289 -12.33 2.63 0.99
C VAL A 289 -13.13 2.40 2.29
N GLY A 290 -12.45 2.41 3.44
CA GLY A 290 -13.11 2.31 4.74
C GLY A 290 -13.91 3.55 5.13
N THR A 291 -14.44 3.53 6.36
CA THR A 291 -15.37 4.55 6.85
C THR A 291 -14.68 5.86 7.21
N ALA A 292 -15.19 6.97 6.67
CA ALA A 292 -14.70 8.34 6.85
C ALA A 292 -13.20 8.47 6.61
N PRO A 293 -12.72 8.28 5.36
CA PRO A 293 -11.32 8.47 5.02
C PRO A 293 -10.88 9.92 5.32
N TYR A 294 -9.72 10.09 5.95
CA TYR A 294 -9.30 11.38 6.51
C TYR A 294 -8.04 11.93 5.84
N ARG A 295 -6.86 11.33 6.03
CA ARG A 295 -5.64 11.66 5.28
C ARG A 295 -5.27 10.55 4.31
N VAL A 296 -4.44 10.92 3.34
CA VAL A 296 -3.88 10.03 2.33
C VAL A 296 -2.40 10.36 2.18
N ALA A 297 -1.59 9.34 1.94
CA ALA A 297 -0.19 9.47 1.53
C ALA A 297 0.08 8.49 0.38
N VAL A 298 1.03 8.84 -0.49
CA VAL A 298 1.43 8.03 -1.64
C VAL A 298 2.91 7.73 -1.54
N ASP A 299 3.26 6.47 -1.76
CA ASP A 299 4.63 6.00 -1.88
C ASP A 299 5.07 6.05 -3.36
N PRO A 300 6.34 6.41 -3.66
CA PRO A 300 6.89 6.35 -5.02
C PRO A 300 6.77 4.98 -5.72
N ASN A 301 6.62 3.89 -4.96
CA ASN A 301 6.37 2.53 -5.44
C ASN A 301 4.92 2.30 -5.90
N ARG A 302 4.08 3.35 -5.91
CA ARG A 302 2.67 3.34 -6.32
C ARG A 302 1.73 2.63 -5.33
N THR A 303 2.08 2.65 -4.06
CA THR A 303 1.17 2.27 -2.97
C THR A 303 0.57 3.52 -2.34
N VAL A 304 -0.75 3.55 -2.17
CA VAL A 304 -1.46 4.66 -1.53
C VAL A 304 -2.08 4.20 -0.21
N PHE A 305 -1.85 4.95 0.85
CA PHE A 305 -2.35 4.68 2.20
C PHE A 305 -3.41 5.70 2.58
N VAL A 306 -4.55 5.21 3.08
CA VAL A 306 -5.70 6.05 3.43
C VAL A 306 -6.13 5.75 4.86
N THR A 307 -6.08 6.73 5.74
CA THR A 307 -6.56 6.58 7.13
C THR A 307 -8.07 6.67 7.17
N ASN A 308 -8.75 5.66 7.73
CA ASN A 308 -10.19 5.63 7.90
C ASN A 308 -10.53 5.88 9.37
N ILE A 309 -10.72 7.15 9.74
CA ILE A 309 -10.72 7.58 11.15
C ILE A 309 -11.84 6.89 11.97
N ASN A 310 -13.05 6.81 11.42
CA ASN A 310 -14.19 6.16 12.10
C ASN A 310 -14.17 4.64 11.93
N GLY A 311 -13.40 4.14 10.96
CA GLY A 311 -13.23 2.72 10.71
C GLY A 311 -12.14 2.06 11.55
N ASN A 312 -11.26 2.84 12.22
CA ASN A 312 -10.05 2.34 12.89
C ASN A 312 -9.22 1.41 11.99
N THR A 313 -9.07 1.80 10.73
CA THR A 313 -8.35 1.03 9.71
C THR A 313 -7.55 1.96 8.80
N VAL A 314 -6.57 1.40 8.10
CA VAL A 314 -5.91 2.02 6.96
C VAL A 314 -6.19 1.19 5.72
N SER A 315 -6.71 1.81 4.67
CA SER A 315 -6.83 1.16 3.37
C SER A 315 -5.51 1.31 2.62
N VAL A 316 -5.02 0.21 2.04
CA VAL A 316 -3.85 0.18 1.16
C VAL A 316 -4.34 -0.03 -0.26
N ILE A 317 -3.93 0.83 -1.18
CA ILE A 317 -4.39 0.87 -2.56
C ILE A 317 -3.19 0.67 -3.50
N ASP A 318 -3.34 -0.24 -4.46
CA ASP A 318 -2.47 -0.30 -5.64
C ASP A 318 -2.89 0.81 -6.60
N ALA A 319 -2.03 1.82 -6.79
CA ALA A 319 -2.31 2.96 -7.66
C ALA A 319 -2.30 2.62 -9.16
N ALA A 320 -1.64 1.54 -9.58
CA ALA A 320 -1.66 1.11 -10.97
C ALA A 320 -2.99 0.44 -11.32
N ALA A 321 -3.52 -0.38 -10.39
CA ALA A 321 -4.80 -1.05 -10.56
C ALA A 321 -6.01 -0.19 -10.11
N ASN A 322 -5.77 0.85 -9.31
CA ASN A 322 -6.79 1.62 -8.60
C ASN A 322 -7.72 0.74 -7.75
N THR A 323 -7.12 -0.23 -7.03
CA THR A 323 -7.86 -1.19 -6.20
C THR A 323 -7.28 -1.27 -4.79
N VAL A 324 -8.16 -1.39 -3.79
CA VAL A 324 -7.74 -1.68 -2.42
C VAL A 324 -7.18 -3.11 -2.34
N THR A 325 -5.91 -3.23 -1.94
CA THR A 325 -5.20 -4.50 -1.77
C THR A 325 -5.23 -5.00 -0.33
N ALA A 326 -5.36 -4.10 0.65
CA ALA A 326 -5.49 -4.46 2.06
C ALA A 326 -6.30 -3.41 2.84
N THR A 327 -6.92 -3.86 3.93
CA THR A 327 -7.52 -2.98 4.94
C THR A 327 -6.97 -3.40 6.29
N VAL A 328 -6.03 -2.62 6.83
CA VAL A 328 -5.27 -2.96 8.04
C VAL A 328 -5.94 -2.34 9.26
N PRO A 329 -6.36 -3.12 10.26
CA PRO A 329 -6.84 -2.58 11.54
C PRO A 329 -5.71 -1.84 12.27
N VAL A 330 -6.01 -0.64 12.75
CA VAL A 330 -5.08 0.19 13.55
C VAL A 330 -5.81 0.76 14.76
N PRO A 331 -5.13 1.02 15.88
CA PRO A 331 -5.78 1.55 17.06
C PRO A 331 -6.18 3.02 16.92
N ASN A 332 -7.20 3.44 17.69
CA ASN A 332 -7.43 4.81 18.15
C ASN A 332 -7.52 5.93 17.08
N ALA A 333 -8.52 5.89 16.21
CA ALA A 333 -8.86 7.00 15.31
C ALA A 333 -7.67 7.49 14.46
N PRO A 334 -7.24 6.72 13.45
CA PRO A 334 -6.10 7.08 12.61
C PRO A 334 -6.35 8.41 11.88
N TYR A 335 -5.35 9.29 11.92
CA TYR A 335 -5.45 10.67 11.44
C TYR A 335 -4.42 10.95 10.34
N GLY A 336 -3.21 11.39 10.70
CA GLY A 336 -2.12 11.65 9.77
C GLY A 336 -1.48 10.36 9.29
N VAL A 337 -1.03 10.36 8.05
CA VAL A 337 -0.20 9.29 7.49
C VAL A 337 0.88 9.92 6.64
N ALA A 338 2.10 9.40 6.75
CA ALA A 338 3.21 9.70 5.85
C ALA A 338 3.96 8.40 5.53
N VAL A 339 4.68 8.39 4.42
CA VAL A 339 5.44 7.22 3.97
C VAL A 339 6.91 7.58 3.88
N ASP A 340 7.76 6.68 4.34
CA ASP A 340 9.20 6.73 4.09
C ASP A 340 9.47 6.05 2.74
N PRO A 341 9.89 6.79 1.69
CA PRO A 341 10.11 6.22 0.36
C PRO A 341 11.33 5.29 0.28
N GLY A 342 12.25 5.34 1.25
CA GLY A 342 13.41 4.47 1.31
C GLY A 342 13.07 3.10 1.91
N THR A 343 12.17 3.05 2.89
CA THR A 343 11.76 1.79 3.54
C THR A 343 10.37 1.29 3.15
N HIS A 344 9.61 2.11 2.41
CA HIS A 344 8.22 1.88 2.03
C HIS A 344 7.28 1.62 3.21
N ARG A 345 7.64 2.16 4.38
CA ARG A 345 6.87 2.06 5.62
C ARG A 345 5.95 3.27 5.77
N ALA A 346 4.69 3.02 6.12
CA ALA A 346 3.75 4.08 6.43
C ALA A 346 3.67 4.31 7.94
N TYR A 347 3.78 5.56 8.35
CA TYR A 347 3.70 6.01 9.74
C TYR A 347 2.36 6.70 9.95
N VAL A 348 1.56 6.18 10.89
CA VAL A 348 0.17 6.59 11.10
C VAL A 348 0.00 7.19 12.49
N GLY A 349 -0.32 8.49 12.53
CA GLY A 349 -0.76 9.20 13.73
C GLY A 349 -2.19 8.83 14.11
N SER A 350 -2.52 8.94 15.39
CA SER A 350 -3.78 8.50 16.00
C SER A 350 -4.29 9.58 16.94
N THR A 351 -5.43 10.23 16.65
CA THR A 351 -5.87 11.38 17.46
C THR A 351 -6.21 11.00 18.88
N ASP A 352 -6.63 9.76 19.12
CA ASP A 352 -7.05 9.30 20.45
C ASP A 352 -5.98 8.38 21.09
N GLY A 353 -4.79 8.35 20.50
CA GLY A 353 -3.68 7.51 20.90
C GLY A 353 -2.55 8.27 21.61
N SER A 354 -1.54 7.49 22.01
CA SER A 354 -0.26 8.00 22.49
C SER A 354 0.94 7.51 21.68
N THR A 355 0.65 6.95 20.49
CA THR A 355 1.58 6.17 19.68
C THR A 355 1.40 6.45 18.19
N VAL A 356 2.47 6.29 17.43
CA VAL A 356 2.44 6.17 15.96
C VAL A 356 2.49 4.70 15.59
N THR A 357 1.58 4.28 14.72
CA THR A 357 1.52 2.91 14.19
C THR A 357 2.36 2.84 12.91
N VAL A 358 3.27 1.87 12.81
CA VAL A 358 4.08 1.65 11.61
C VAL A 358 3.49 0.48 10.82
N LEU A 359 3.15 0.72 9.56
CA LEU A 359 2.67 -0.28 8.63
C LEU A 359 3.77 -0.65 7.64
N ALA A 360 3.91 -1.96 7.39
CA ALA A 360 4.82 -2.48 6.38
C ALA A 360 4.16 -3.67 5.66
N ASP A 361 4.53 -3.90 4.41
CA ASP A 361 4.29 -5.18 3.74
C ASP A 361 5.32 -6.19 4.27
N LEU A 362 4.88 -7.11 5.13
CA LEU A 362 5.79 -8.03 5.78
C LEU A 362 6.21 -9.13 4.80
N PRO A 363 7.50 -9.52 4.77
CA PRO A 363 7.97 -10.60 3.92
C PRO A 363 7.17 -11.88 4.17
N ALA A 364 6.75 -12.53 3.09
CA ALA A 364 6.09 -13.83 3.16
C ALA A 364 6.51 -14.72 1.98
N ILE A 365 6.79 -16.00 2.26
CA ILE A 365 6.98 -16.99 1.19
C ILE A 365 5.59 -17.49 0.77
N THR A 366 5.27 -17.31 -0.51
CA THR A 366 3.95 -17.59 -1.10
C THR A 366 3.94 -18.85 -1.96
N SER A 367 5.09 -19.45 -2.24
CA SER A 367 5.15 -20.68 -3.04
C SER A 367 4.55 -21.87 -2.29
N GLY A 368 3.67 -22.59 -2.98
CA GLY A 368 3.08 -23.84 -2.49
C GLY A 368 4.10 -24.98 -2.33
N PRO A 369 3.67 -26.18 -1.92
CA PRO A 369 4.58 -27.30 -1.72
C PRO A 369 5.23 -27.76 -3.04
N PRO A 370 6.52 -28.16 -3.03
CA PRO A 370 7.19 -28.68 -4.21
C PRO A 370 6.57 -29.99 -4.68
N SER A 371 6.52 -30.19 -6.00
CA SER A 371 6.15 -31.47 -6.60
C SER A 371 7.23 -32.53 -6.34
N SER A 372 6.88 -33.82 -6.41
CA SER A 372 7.88 -34.89 -6.40
C SER A 372 8.69 -34.91 -7.70
N GLY A 373 9.99 -35.23 -7.58
CA GLY A 373 10.90 -35.44 -8.71
C GLY A 373 11.21 -36.92 -8.94
N LEU A 374 11.92 -37.21 -10.04
CA LEU A 374 12.45 -38.54 -10.37
C LEU A 374 13.97 -38.47 -10.56
N VAL A 375 14.69 -39.48 -10.09
CA VAL A 375 16.14 -39.60 -10.36
C VAL A 375 16.40 -39.59 -11.86
N GLY A 376 17.36 -38.78 -12.30
CA GLY A 376 17.78 -38.64 -13.70
C GLY A 376 16.85 -37.78 -14.57
N SER A 377 15.75 -37.24 -14.03
CA SER A 377 14.85 -36.33 -14.74
C SER A 377 15.09 -34.88 -14.33
N ALA A 378 14.94 -33.93 -15.27
CA ALA A 378 15.02 -32.52 -14.93
C ALA A 378 13.93 -32.15 -13.91
N TYR A 379 14.32 -31.47 -12.85
CA TYR A 379 13.45 -30.97 -11.80
C TYR A 379 13.52 -29.45 -11.78
N ARG A 380 12.37 -28.81 -11.56
CA ARG A 380 12.27 -27.35 -11.39
C ARG A 380 11.13 -27.00 -10.46
N PHE A 381 11.42 -26.18 -9.47
CA PHE A 381 10.47 -25.58 -8.55
C PHE A 381 10.83 -24.10 -8.35
N ILE A 382 9.84 -23.22 -8.29
CA ILE A 382 10.08 -21.79 -8.09
C ILE A 382 9.57 -21.41 -6.70
N LEU A 383 10.45 -20.84 -5.89
CA LEU A 383 10.05 -20.15 -4.68
C LEU A 383 9.51 -18.76 -5.06
N THR A 384 8.36 -18.40 -4.51
CA THR A 384 7.77 -17.07 -4.68
C THR A 384 7.62 -16.43 -3.31
N ALA A 385 7.79 -15.12 -3.25
CA ALA A 385 7.64 -14.33 -2.04
C ALA A 385 6.92 -13.01 -2.35
N SER A 386 6.40 -12.37 -1.31
CA SER A 386 5.78 -11.04 -1.31
C SER A 386 6.34 -10.19 -0.17
N GLY A 387 6.06 -8.89 -0.15
CA GLY A 387 6.56 -7.96 0.87
C GLY A 387 8.06 -7.69 0.80
N LEU A 388 8.62 -7.81 -0.39
CA LEU A 388 10.05 -7.67 -0.69
C LEU A 388 10.21 -7.02 -2.07
N PHE A 389 11.22 -6.16 -2.23
CA PHE A 389 11.53 -5.49 -3.49
C PHE A 389 12.60 -6.24 -4.30
N ASP A 390 13.64 -6.74 -3.62
CA ASP A 390 14.73 -7.51 -4.21
C ASP A 390 14.97 -8.78 -3.38
N PRO A 391 14.09 -9.79 -3.52
CA PRO A 391 14.09 -10.96 -2.64
C PRO A 391 15.32 -11.84 -2.86
N VAL A 392 16.09 -12.05 -1.78
CA VAL A 392 17.23 -12.97 -1.74
C VAL A 392 16.88 -14.22 -0.96
N PHE A 393 16.85 -15.35 -1.67
CA PHE A 393 16.59 -16.66 -1.11
C PHE A 393 17.87 -17.34 -0.61
N ARG A 394 17.83 -17.84 0.62
CA ARG A 394 18.96 -18.52 1.26
C ARG A 394 18.51 -19.83 1.89
N ILE A 395 19.36 -20.85 1.82
CA ILE A 395 19.20 -22.07 2.61
C ILE A 395 19.83 -21.81 3.98
N ILE A 396 19.01 -21.83 5.02
CA ILE A 396 19.44 -21.60 6.41
C ILE A 396 19.44 -22.88 7.24
N GLY A 397 18.88 -23.98 6.71
CA GLY A 397 18.87 -25.28 7.37
C GLY A 397 18.59 -26.41 6.39
N GLY A 398 19.09 -27.61 6.69
CA GLY A 398 18.94 -28.77 5.82
C GLY A 398 19.80 -28.70 4.55
N SER A 399 19.45 -29.49 3.54
CA SER A 399 20.16 -29.52 2.26
C SER A 399 19.23 -29.92 1.13
N LEU A 400 19.49 -29.42 -0.08
CA LEU A 400 18.74 -29.85 -1.27
C LEU A 400 19.11 -31.29 -1.67
N PRO A 401 18.21 -32.02 -2.36
CA PRO A 401 18.56 -33.28 -3.02
C PRO A 401 19.79 -33.12 -3.92
N HIS A 402 20.66 -34.13 -3.94
CA HIS A 402 21.88 -34.08 -4.73
C HIS A 402 21.57 -33.87 -6.22
N GLY A 403 22.23 -32.88 -6.84
CA GLY A 403 21.99 -32.49 -8.23
C GLY A 403 20.99 -31.34 -8.41
N LEU A 404 20.44 -30.78 -7.31
CA LEU A 404 19.63 -29.56 -7.32
C LEU A 404 20.40 -28.38 -6.70
N ILE A 405 20.18 -27.19 -7.25
CA ILE A 405 20.77 -25.93 -6.80
C ILE A 405 19.66 -24.88 -6.66
N LEU A 406 19.78 -24.03 -5.65
CA LEU A 406 18.96 -22.82 -5.49
C LEU A 406 19.68 -21.64 -6.14
N ASP A 407 19.00 -20.97 -7.07
CA ASP A 407 19.37 -19.63 -7.51
C ASP A 407 18.82 -18.61 -6.50
N SER A 408 19.71 -17.91 -5.80
CA SER A 408 19.35 -17.05 -4.68
C SER A 408 18.60 -15.77 -5.09
N ALA A 409 18.75 -15.30 -6.33
CA ALA A 409 18.09 -14.07 -6.79
C ALA A 409 16.71 -14.37 -7.41
N THR A 410 16.56 -15.54 -8.05
CA THR A 410 15.30 -15.90 -8.73
C THR A 410 14.41 -16.85 -7.93
N GLY A 411 14.92 -17.41 -6.82
CA GLY A 411 14.21 -18.40 -6.02
C GLY A 411 14.03 -19.76 -6.73
N VAL A 412 14.67 -19.98 -7.88
CA VAL A 412 14.51 -21.22 -8.65
C VAL A 412 15.37 -22.33 -8.05
N ILE A 413 14.73 -23.42 -7.65
CA ILE A 413 15.38 -24.69 -7.33
C ILE A 413 15.31 -25.57 -8.57
N ALA A 414 16.45 -25.83 -9.21
CA ALA A 414 16.50 -26.61 -10.43
C ALA A 414 17.73 -27.53 -10.52
N GLY A 415 17.64 -28.54 -11.39
CA GLY A 415 18.74 -29.44 -11.69
C GLY A 415 18.25 -30.84 -12.07
N THR A 416 19.15 -31.82 -11.99
CA THR A 416 18.83 -33.24 -12.27
C THR A 416 19.20 -34.06 -11.04
N PRO A 417 18.21 -34.54 -10.26
CA PRO A 417 18.46 -35.33 -9.06
C PRO A 417 19.20 -36.63 -9.39
N SER A 418 20.25 -36.96 -8.63
CA SER A 418 21.03 -38.18 -8.85
C SER A 418 20.77 -39.31 -7.84
N ALA A 419 19.98 -39.05 -6.80
CA ALA A 419 19.66 -40.03 -5.76
C ALA A 419 18.20 -39.89 -5.31
N ALA A 420 17.56 -41.02 -5.01
CA ALA A 420 16.22 -41.06 -4.47
C ALA A 420 16.24 -40.78 -2.96
N GLY A 421 15.19 -40.17 -2.44
CA GLY A 421 15.06 -39.83 -1.03
C GLY A 421 14.23 -38.58 -0.80
N THR A 422 14.03 -38.26 0.47
CA THR A 422 13.35 -37.04 0.90
C THR A 422 14.35 -36.12 1.56
N SER A 423 14.46 -34.89 1.05
CA SER A 423 15.28 -33.84 1.63
C SER A 423 14.39 -32.78 2.25
N SER A 424 14.66 -32.46 3.52
CA SER A 424 14.06 -31.30 4.18
C SER A 424 15.03 -30.11 4.10
N VAL A 425 14.54 -28.95 3.67
CA VAL A 425 15.31 -27.71 3.54
C VAL A 425 14.53 -26.56 4.16
N VAL A 426 15.23 -25.71 4.90
CA VAL A 426 14.69 -24.48 5.48
C VAL A 426 15.19 -23.31 4.64
N ILE A 427 14.24 -22.63 4.00
CA ILE A 427 14.48 -21.46 3.17
C ILE A 427 14.20 -20.21 3.98
N SER A 428 15.07 -19.22 3.85
CA SER A 428 14.86 -17.84 4.30
C SER A 428 14.80 -16.93 3.08
N VAL A 429 13.94 -15.93 3.10
CA VAL A 429 13.90 -14.85 2.11
C VAL A 429 13.86 -13.49 2.83
N ALA A 430 14.66 -12.55 2.34
CA ALA A 430 14.76 -11.17 2.80
C ALA A 430 15.21 -10.26 1.64
N ASP A 431 15.12 -8.95 1.78
CA ASP A 431 15.68 -8.01 0.79
C ASP A 431 17.22 -8.05 0.81
N ASP A 432 17.86 -7.77 -0.34
CA ASP A 432 19.33 -7.82 -0.49
C ASP A 432 20.07 -6.79 0.37
N ASP A 433 19.40 -5.73 0.83
CA ASP A 433 19.97 -4.63 1.61
C ASP A 433 19.79 -4.79 3.13
N ASN A 434 18.75 -5.50 3.59
CA ASN A 434 18.36 -5.69 4.99
C ASN A 434 18.38 -4.40 5.85
N THR A 435 18.37 -3.23 5.21
CA THR A 435 18.46 -1.89 5.83
C THR A 435 17.11 -1.41 6.36
N GLY A 436 16.01 -2.00 5.88
CA GLY A 436 14.64 -1.66 6.30
C GLY A 436 14.15 -2.33 7.59
N GLY A 437 14.96 -3.17 8.25
CA GLY A 437 14.58 -3.81 9.52
C GLY A 437 13.35 -4.74 9.46
N ASN A 438 12.94 -5.21 8.28
CA ASN A 438 11.91 -6.24 8.15
C ASN A 438 12.47 -7.62 8.51
N PRO A 439 11.73 -8.46 9.27
CA PRO A 439 12.18 -9.81 9.58
C PRO A 439 12.16 -10.70 8.33
N ALA A 440 13.21 -11.49 8.13
CA ALA A 440 13.24 -12.48 7.05
C ALA A 440 12.11 -13.51 7.19
N ALA A 441 11.40 -13.80 6.10
CA ALA A 441 10.42 -14.89 6.09
C ALA A 441 11.14 -16.23 5.99
N THR A 442 10.64 -17.24 6.71
CA THR A 442 11.21 -18.59 6.67
C THR A 442 10.14 -19.64 6.41
N ALA A 443 10.48 -20.65 5.62
CA ALA A 443 9.59 -21.77 5.32
C ALA A 443 10.41 -23.07 5.21
N THR A 444 9.79 -24.18 5.64
CA THR A 444 10.39 -25.51 5.51
C THR A 444 9.74 -26.25 4.35
N TYR A 445 10.58 -26.79 3.46
CA TYR A 445 10.17 -27.54 2.29
C TYR A 445 10.67 -28.98 2.36
N SER A 446 9.81 -29.92 1.98
CA SER A 446 10.15 -31.33 1.85
C SER A 446 10.12 -31.71 0.37
N ILE A 447 11.29 -31.97 -0.22
CA ILE A 447 11.42 -32.36 -1.62
C ILE A 447 11.61 -33.88 -1.68
N VAL A 448 10.67 -34.56 -2.33
CA VAL A 448 10.69 -36.02 -2.51
C VAL A 448 11.18 -36.36 -3.91
N ILE A 449 12.30 -37.09 -4.00
CA ILE A 449 12.81 -37.65 -5.25
C ILE A 449 12.55 -39.16 -5.24
N ALA A 450 11.69 -39.61 -6.15
CA ALA A 450 11.42 -41.02 -6.34
C ALA A 450 12.52 -41.69 -7.20
N PRO A 451 12.75 -43.01 -7.03
CA PRO A 451 13.68 -43.77 -7.86
C PRO A 451 13.37 -43.62 -9.36
N ALA A 452 14.40 -43.74 -10.19
CA ALA A 452 14.21 -43.81 -11.63
C ALA A 452 13.27 -44.98 -11.96
N ALA A 453 12.32 -44.76 -12.88
CA ALA A 453 11.44 -45.82 -13.34
C ALA A 453 12.29 -47.00 -13.84
N ALA A 454 12.02 -48.20 -13.30
CA ALA A 454 12.69 -49.40 -13.77
C ALA A 454 12.51 -49.51 -15.29
N PRO A 455 13.56 -49.86 -16.06
CA PRO A 455 13.40 -50.09 -17.48
C PRO A 455 12.28 -51.10 -17.69
N ALA A 456 11.36 -50.81 -18.60
CA ALA A 456 10.26 -51.72 -18.93
C ALA A 456 10.87 -53.11 -19.17
N GLN A 457 10.50 -54.08 -18.34
CA GLN A 457 10.92 -55.46 -18.59
C GLN A 457 10.47 -55.82 -20.00
N PRO A 458 11.35 -56.37 -20.85
CA PRO A 458 10.89 -56.95 -22.11
C PRO A 458 9.80 -57.96 -21.76
N GLY A 459 8.62 -57.77 -22.35
CA GLY A 459 7.51 -58.70 -22.18
C GLY A 459 7.98 -60.13 -22.47
N PRO A 460 7.40 -61.15 -21.80
CA PRO A 460 7.82 -62.53 -21.99
C PRO A 460 7.88 -62.83 -23.49
N ALA A 461 9.03 -63.34 -23.94
CA ALA A 461 9.22 -63.74 -25.32
C ALA A 461 8.06 -64.68 -25.71
N ALA A 462 7.38 -64.35 -26.80
CA ALA A 462 6.31 -65.18 -27.32
C ALA A 462 6.83 -66.63 -27.44
N PRO A 463 6.07 -67.64 -26.98
CA PRO A 463 6.50 -69.03 -27.04
C PRO A 463 6.90 -69.37 -28.48
N GLY A 464 8.11 -69.91 -28.64
CA GLY A 464 8.68 -70.27 -29.93
C GLY A 464 7.72 -71.15 -30.71
N VAL A 465 7.42 -70.75 -31.94
CA VAL A 465 6.68 -71.58 -32.89
C VAL A 465 7.47 -72.90 -33.05
N PRO A 466 6.85 -74.07 -32.81
CA PRO A 466 7.54 -75.34 -32.95
C PRO A 466 7.99 -75.54 -34.42
N ALA A 467 9.23 -75.97 -34.58
CA ALA A 467 9.82 -76.29 -35.87
C ALA A 467 8.97 -77.34 -36.62
N LYS A 468 8.67 -77.03 -37.89
CA LYS A 468 8.00 -77.94 -38.83
C LYS A 468 8.86 -79.20 -39.03
N PRO A 469 8.31 -80.43 -39.01
CA PRO A 469 9.10 -81.63 -39.25
C PRO A 469 9.66 -81.67 -40.68
N HIS A 470 10.94 -82.01 -40.78
CA HIS A 470 11.64 -82.25 -42.03
C HIS A 470 11.07 -83.51 -42.71
N LEU A 471 10.46 -83.36 -43.90
CA LEU A 471 10.15 -84.49 -44.79
C LEU A 471 11.38 -84.82 -45.64
N ALA A 472 11.65 -86.12 -45.78
CA ALA A 472 12.76 -86.70 -46.53
C ALA A 472 12.61 -86.51 -48.06
N PRO A 473 13.71 -86.51 -48.83
CA PRO A 473 13.67 -86.20 -50.25
C PRO A 473 13.28 -87.42 -51.10
N THR A 474 12.25 -87.28 -51.93
CA THR A 474 12.00 -88.13 -53.08
C THR A 474 12.53 -87.42 -54.34
N GLY A 475 13.33 -88.12 -55.13
CA GLY A 475 13.94 -87.59 -56.35
C GLY A 475 13.00 -87.56 -57.57
N VAL A 476 13.54 -86.91 -58.63
CA VAL A 476 13.15 -86.87 -60.06
C VAL A 476 11.75 -86.30 -60.38
N ASP A 477 11.49 -85.49 -61.41
CA ASP A 477 12.25 -85.02 -62.57
C ASP A 477 11.59 -83.72 -63.13
N LEU A 478 12.33 -83.06 -64.02
CA LEU A 478 12.09 -81.90 -64.90
C LEU A 478 10.65 -81.49 -65.28
N GLY A 479 10.45 -80.17 -65.41
CA GLY A 479 9.59 -79.61 -66.46
C GLY A 479 8.90 -78.27 -66.18
N GLY A 480 9.24 -77.24 -66.96
CA GLY A 480 8.21 -76.32 -67.48
C GLY A 480 8.01 -74.96 -66.80
N ALA A 481 8.63 -73.94 -67.39
CA ALA A 481 8.00 -72.71 -67.87
C ALA A 481 7.13 -71.81 -66.94
N ALA A 482 7.69 -70.62 -66.68
CA ALA A 482 7.18 -69.32 -67.12
C ALA A 482 6.09 -68.54 -66.34
N MET A 483 6.27 -67.20 -66.44
CA MET A 483 5.34 -66.06 -66.25
C MET A 483 5.14 -65.58 -64.80
N ALA A 484 5.72 -64.43 -64.43
CA ALA A 484 5.17 -63.05 -64.56
C ALA A 484 4.21 -62.73 -63.38
N ALA A 485 4.15 -61.55 -62.76
CA ALA A 485 4.49 -60.18 -63.15
C ALA A 485 4.68 -59.30 -61.89
N ALA A 486 5.60 -58.32 -61.95
CA ALA A 486 5.39 -56.85 -61.88
C ALA A 486 5.22 -56.25 -60.46
N LEU A 487 6.16 -55.42 -59.96
CA LEU A 487 6.43 -53.98 -60.26
C LEU A 487 5.22 -53.07 -59.92
N ILE A 488 5.34 -52.07 -59.03
CA ILE A 488 5.73 -50.65 -59.27
C ILE A 488 5.89 -49.97 -57.87
N LEU A 489 7.08 -49.47 -57.46
CA LEU A 489 7.67 -48.11 -57.59
C LEU A 489 6.95 -47.01 -56.75
N ALA A 490 7.60 -46.44 -55.72
CA ALA A 490 8.50 -45.25 -55.71
C ALA A 490 7.76 -43.90 -55.78
N GLY A 491 8.17 -42.80 -55.15
CA GLY A 491 9.35 -42.45 -54.38
C GLY A 491 9.49 -40.91 -54.30
N ALA A 492 10.40 -40.45 -53.42
CA ALA A 492 11.17 -39.18 -53.47
C ALA A 492 10.39 -37.84 -53.31
N ALA A 493 10.93 -36.68 -52.92
CA ALA A 493 12.24 -36.13 -52.49
C ALA A 493 11.95 -34.64 -52.06
N LEU A 494 12.50 -34.06 -50.98
CA LEU A 494 13.82 -33.40 -50.81
C LEU A 494 13.78 -31.83 -50.85
N VAL A 495 14.59 -31.17 -49.97
CA VAL A 495 15.27 -29.83 -50.11
C VAL A 495 14.42 -28.54 -49.87
N TRP A 496 14.82 -27.44 -49.18
CA TRP A 496 16.12 -26.87 -48.73
C TRP A 496 16.00 -25.81 -47.58
N LEU A 497 17.14 -25.52 -46.92
CA LEU A 497 17.41 -24.45 -45.92
C LEU A 497 17.57 -23.05 -46.55
N ARG A 498 17.38 -21.96 -45.78
CA ARG A 498 18.18 -20.72 -45.91
C ARG A 498 18.25 -19.95 -44.58
N ARG A 499 19.46 -19.66 -44.10
CA ARG A 499 19.78 -18.67 -43.05
C ARG A 499 20.34 -17.39 -43.70
N PRO A 500 20.15 -16.19 -43.13
CA PRO A 500 20.95 -15.02 -43.47
C PRO A 500 21.99 -14.67 -42.39
N ARG A 501 23.18 -14.22 -42.83
CA ARG A 501 24.18 -13.49 -42.04
C ARG A 501 23.97 -11.98 -42.26
N ARG A 502 24.10 -11.17 -41.20
CA ARG A 502 24.39 -9.71 -41.30
C ARG A 502 25.75 -9.43 -40.67
N ARG A 503 26.53 -8.57 -41.31
CA ARG A 503 27.69 -7.85 -40.77
C ARG A 503 27.43 -6.34 -40.93
N LEU A 504 27.79 -5.58 -39.90
CA LEU A 504 28.10 -4.13 -39.89
C LEU A 504 29.36 -3.85 -40.76
N PRO A 505 29.71 -2.60 -41.14
CA PRO A 505 29.70 -1.36 -40.35
C PRO A 505 28.43 -0.53 -40.43
#